data_AF-A0A9P5XJG5-F1
#
_entry.id   AF-A0A9P5XJG5-F1
#
_cell.length_a   1.000
_cell.length_b   1.000
_cell.length_c   1.000
_cell.angle_alpha   90.00
_cell.angle_beta   90.00
_cell.angle_gamma   90.00
#
_symmetry.space_group_name_H-M   'P 1'
#
loop_
_entity.id
_entity.type
_entity.pdbx_description
1 polymer ?
#
loop_
_entity_poly.entity_id
_entity_poly.type
_entity_poly.pdbx_seq_one_letter_code
_entity_poly.pdbx_strand_id
1 'polypeptide(L)'
;ILAILNSGSFGLMQLWELTDPDDPKLINRKKTSYRDSLHITEDYLGSKTDRFFTANDILLKRNHSDSNPIVNVPCHFLWRDRLFPNVEWSRITSIGVPPSRIRFLCRFHQFFSRVYGGHSLRADGAMLLTRMGVDFNLIQALGRWSSDTLYTHIHQHPLIVHKARHP
;
A
#
# COMPACT_ATOMS: atom_id res chain seq x y z
N ILE A 1 9.68 6.13 1.60
CA ILE A 1 8.89 6.13 0.34
C ILE A 1 8.61 4.71 -0.13
N LEU A 2 9.63 3.85 -0.20
CA LEU A 2 9.51 2.44 -0.61
C LEU A 2 8.49 1.65 0.23
N ALA A 3 8.45 1.85 1.55
CA ALA A 3 7.46 1.21 2.40
C ALA A 3 6.01 1.56 2.00
N ILE A 4 5.72 2.82 1.64
CA ILE A 4 4.40 3.26 1.19
C ILE A 4 4.10 2.68 -0.20
N LEU A 5 5.06 2.74 -1.12
CA LEU A 5 4.91 2.20 -2.48
C LEU A 5 4.61 0.69 -2.44
N ASN A 6 5.36 -0.06 -1.64
CA ASN A 6 5.18 -1.50 -1.50
C ASN A 6 3.91 -1.84 -0.71
N SER A 7 3.50 -1.04 0.28
CA SER A 7 2.20 -1.24 0.96
C SER A 7 1.03 -0.99 0.02
N GLY A 8 1.11 0.06 -0.80
CA GLY A 8 0.08 0.40 -1.77
C GLY A 8 -0.07 -0.68 -2.84
N SER A 9 1.06 -1.18 -3.35
CA SER A 9 1.06 -2.16 -4.44
C SER A 9 0.83 -3.58 -3.93
N PHE A 10 1.64 -4.09 -3.00
CA PHE A 10 1.50 -5.48 -2.53
C PHE A 10 0.35 -5.68 -1.55
N GLY A 11 -0.02 -4.62 -0.82
CA GLY A 11 -1.15 -4.66 0.11
C GLY A 11 -2.45 -4.13 -0.46
N LEU A 12 -2.48 -3.75 -1.76
CA LEU A 12 -3.62 -3.11 -2.42
C LEU A 12 -4.20 -1.92 -1.65
N MET A 13 -3.34 -1.18 -0.95
CA MET A 13 -3.73 -0.01 -0.15
C MET A 13 -3.86 1.23 -1.03
N GLN A 14 -4.84 2.07 -0.75
CA GLN A 14 -4.95 3.39 -1.34
C GLN A 14 -3.97 4.35 -0.67
N LEU A 15 -3.47 5.35 -1.42
CA LEU A 15 -2.52 6.31 -0.85
C LEU A 15 -3.07 7.03 0.39
N TRP A 16 -4.36 7.39 0.40
CA TRP A 16 -4.98 8.07 1.54
C TRP A 16 -5.08 7.23 2.81
N GLU A 17 -4.98 5.90 2.71
CA GLU A 17 -4.91 4.99 3.87
C GLU A 17 -3.50 4.99 4.51
N LEU A 18 -2.49 5.42 3.73
CA LEU A 18 -1.06 5.36 4.09
C LEU A 18 -0.43 6.75 4.36
N THR A 19 -1.14 7.83 4.06
CA THR A 19 -0.67 9.21 4.20
C THR A 19 -1.74 10.10 4.79
N ASP A 20 -1.32 11.14 5.51
CA ASP A 20 -2.24 12.18 5.95
C ASP A 20 -2.67 13.08 4.77
N PRO A 21 -3.91 13.59 4.79
CA PRO A 21 -4.33 14.65 3.88
C PRO A 21 -3.45 15.89 4.04
N ASP A 22 -3.34 16.65 2.96
CA ASP A 22 -2.49 17.84 2.93
C ASP A 22 -3.04 18.98 3.78
N ASP A 23 -4.37 19.05 3.94
CA ASP A 23 -5.03 19.93 4.92
C ASP A 23 -5.13 19.22 6.28
N PRO A 24 -4.46 19.73 7.34
CA PRO A 24 -4.53 19.17 8.68
C PRO A 24 -5.94 19.04 9.24
N LYS A 25 -6.88 19.91 8.82
CA LYS A 25 -8.29 19.88 9.26
C LYS A 25 -9.05 18.65 8.78
N LEU A 26 -8.57 18.02 7.70
CA LEU A 26 -9.19 16.83 7.12
C LEU A 26 -8.61 15.52 7.68
N ILE A 27 -7.60 15.59 8.55
CA ILE A 27 -6.98 14.41 9.16
C ILE A 27 -8.03 13.67 9.99
N ASN A 28 -8.33 12.44 9.59
CA ASN A 28 -9.19 11.54 10.32
C ASN A 28 -8.40 10.31 10.76
N ARG A 29 -8.02 10.27 12.04
CA ARG A 29 -7.20 9.18 12.62
C ARG A 29 -7.89 7.82 12.61
N LYS A 30 -9.22 7.76 12.56
CA LYS A 30 -9.96 6.49 12.40
C LYS A 30 -9.71 5.83 11.03
N LYS A 31 -9.23 6.61 10.05
CA LYS A 31 -8.92 6.15 8.69
C LYS A 31 -7.42 5.92 8.45
N THR A 32 -6.58 6.20 9.45
CA THR A 32 -5.14 5.98 9.36
C THR A 32 -4.81 4.55 9.76
N SER A 33 -3.94 3.87 9.01
CA SER A 33 -3.42 2.57 9.41
C SER A 33 -2.65 2.60 10.74
N TYR A 34 -3.01 1.68 11.63
CA TYR A 34 -2.42 1.51 12.95
C TYR A 34 -1.18 0.62 12.93
N ARG A 35 -0.34 0.72 13.95
CA ARG A 35 0.89 -0.04 14.13
C ARG A 35 0.72 -1.55 13.97
N ASP A 36 -0.38 -2.09 14.48
CA ASP A 36 -0.60 -3.54 14.52
C ASP A 36 -1.38 -4.03 13.29
N SER A 37 -1.52 -3.17 12.26
CA SER A 37 -2.29 -3.46 11.05
C SER A 37 -1.49 -4.22 9.98
N LEU A 38 -0.22 -4.55 10.23
CA LEU A 38 0.58 -5.36 9.31
C LEU A 38 0.33 -6.85 9.54
N HIS A 39 -0.20 -7.50 8.51
CA HIS A 39 -0.39 -8.94 8.50
C HIS A 39 0.39 -9.54 7.33
N ILE A 40 1.30 -10.46 7.64
CA ILE A 40 2.03 -11.21 6.62
C ILE A 40 1.44 -12.62 6.58
N THR A 41 0.92 -13.02 5.43
CA THR A 41 0.24 -14.31 5.25
C THR A 41 0.92 -15.12 4.16
N GLU A 42 0.79 -16.46 4.21
CA GLU A 42 1.25 -17.31 3.11
C GLU A 42 0.26 -17.28 1.92
N ASP A 43 -1.01 -16.97 2.19
CA ASP A 43 -2.06 -16.90 1.18
C ASP A 43 -2.98 -15.70 1.32
N TYR A 44 -3.66 -15.40 0.22
CA TYR A 44 -4.67 -14.34 0.10
C TYR A 44 -6.04 -14.71 0.68
N LEU A 45 -6.20 -15.95 1.19
CA LEU A 45 -7.47 -16.51 1.68
C LEU A 45 -8.01 -15.81 2.94
N GLY A 46 -7.18 -15.03 3.65
CA GLY A 46 -7.63 -14.03 4.62
C GLY A 46 -8.04 -12.75 3.92
N SER A 47 -9.16 -12.77 3.19
CA SER A 47 -9.66 -11.61 2.45
C SER A 47 -9.83 -10.39 3.37
N LYS A 48 -9.57 -9.18 2.86
CA LYS A 48 -9.92 -7.90 3.54
C LYS A 48 -11.43 -7.65 3.71
N THR A 49 -12.24 -8.64 3.32
CA THR A 49 -13.69 -8.72 3.56
C THR A 49 -14.04 -9.66 4.72
N ASP A 50 -13.07 -10.39 5.26
CA ASP A 50 -13.26 -11.10 6.52
C ASP A 50 -13.51 -10.07 7.63
N ARG A 51 -14.46 -10.35 8.51
CA ARG A 51 -14.88 -9.43 9.58
C ARG A 51 -13.74 -9.09 10.54
N PHE A 52 -12.70 -9.91 10.55
CA PHE A 52 -11.51 -9.72 11.36
C PHE A 52 -10.49 -8.74 10.75
N PHE A 53 -10.57 -8.43 9.45
CA PHE A 53 -9.68 -7.46 8.80
C PHE A 53 -10.37 -6.11 8.62
N THR A 54 -9.81 -5.09 9.25
CA THR A 54 -10.31 -3.72 9.18
C THR A 54 -9.89 -3.03 7.89
N ALA A 55 -10.56 -1.91 7.56
CA ALA A 55 -10.24 -1.05 6.43
C ALA A 55 -8.73 -0.75 6.29
N ASN A 56 -8.06 -0.70 7.44
CA ASN A 56 -6.74 -0.13 7.60
C ASN A 56 -5.62 -1.19 7.66
N ASP A 57 -5.97 -2.47 7.47
CA ASP A 57 -5.03 -3.58 7.54
C ASP A 57 -4.25 -3.76 6.24
N ILE A 58 -2.95 -3.90 6.40
CA ILE A 58 -1.95 -4.08 5.36
C ILE A 58 -1.65 -5.57 5.31
N LEU A 59 -2.34 -6.26 4.40
CA LEU A 59 -2.14 -7.68 4.15
C LEU A 59 -1.07 -7.87 3.08
N LEU A 60 0.03 -8.55 3.41
CA LEU A 60 1.11 -8.84 2.48
C LEU A 60 1.27 -10.35 2.36
N LYS A 61 1.10 -10.88 1.15
CA LYS A 61 1.44 -12.29 0.88
C LYS A 61 2.94 -12.45 0.88
N ARG A 62 3.47 -13.38 1.68
CA ARG A 62 4.87 -13.75 1.67
C ARG A 62 5.25 -14.25 0.28
N ASN A 63 6.32 -13.69 -0.26
CA ASN A 63 6.89 -14.12 -1.54
C ASN A 63 8.25 -14.75 -1.26
N HIS A 64 8.39 -16.04 -1.58
CA HIS A 64 9.60 -16.83 -1.38
C HIS A 64 10.61 -16.70 -2.52
N SER A 65 10.40 -15.78 -3.47
CA SER A 65 11.41 -15.48 -4.50
C SER A 65 12.57 -14.66 -3.93
N ASP A 66 13.78 -14.90 -4.44
CA ASP A 66 15.05 -14.28 -4.01
C ASP A 66 15.02 -12.75 -4.06
N SER A 67 14.18 -12.16 -4.91
CA SER A 67 13.90 -10.73 -4.94
C SER A 67 12.66 -10.39 -4.10
N ASN A 68 12.65 -10.69 -2.80
CA ASN A 68 11.49 -10.40 -1.96
C ASN A 68 11.28 -8.88 -1.85
N PRO A 69 10.32 -8.29 -2.58
CA PRO A 69 10.15 -6.84 -2.61
C PRO A 69 9.52 -6.32 -1.31
N ILE A 70 9.07 -7.23 -0.45
CA ILE A 70 8.28 -6.90 0.73
C ILE A 70 9.18 -6.48 1.88
N VAL A 71 10.49 -6.75 1.85
CA VAL A 71 11.46 -6.43 2.93
C VAL A 71 11.36 -4.97 3.40
N ASN A 72 11.09 -4.03 2.49
CA ASN A 72 10.94 -2.61 2.84
C ASN A 72 9.80 -2.33 3.83
N VAL A 73 8.73 -3.14 3.84
CA VAL A 73 7.60 -2.94 4.75
C VAL A 73 7.96 -3.40 6.17
N PRO A 74 8.36 -4.66 6.43
CA PRO A 74 8.82 -5.07 7.76
C PRO A 74 10.01 -4.26 8.27
N CYS A 75 11.00 -3.94 7.43
CA CYS A 75 12.13 -3.09 7.85
C CYS A 75 11.68 -1.70 8.31
N HIS A 76 10.68 -1.10 7.64
CA HIS A 76 10.09 0.16 8.08
C HIS A 76 9.41 0.02 9.45
N PHE A 77 8.65 -1.06 9.69
CA PHE A 77 8.03 -1.31 11.00
C PHE A 77 9.08 -1.50 12.09
N LEU A 78 10.12 -2.30 11.86
CA LEU A 78 11.22 -2.50 12.82
C LEU A 78 11.92 -1.18 13.18
N TRP A 79 12.24 -0.37 12.16
CA TRP A 79 12.83 0.96 12.37
C TRP A 79 11.91 1.88 13.17
N ARG A 80 10.61 1.88 12.81
CA ARG A 80 9.57 2.69 13.44
C ARG A 80 9.34 2.28 14.89
N ASP A 81 9.21 0.99 15.19
CA ASP A 81 8.98 0.48 16.55
C ASP A 81 10.17 0.75 17.46
N ARG A 82 11.39 0.70 16.91
CA ARG A 82 12.61 1.03 17.64
C ARG A 82 12.70 2.51 18.04
N LEU A 83 12.34 3.43 17.14
CA LEU A 83 12.51 4.86 17.37
C LEU A 83 11.26 5.55 17.93
N PHE A 84 10.09 5.00 17.66
CA PHE A 84 8.79 5.60 17.98
C PHE A 84 7.82 4.55 18.57
N PRO A 85 8.20 3.87 19.68
CA PRO A 85 7.43 2.76 20.23
C PRO A 85 6.01 3.15 20.67
N ASN A 86 5.80 4.41 21.03
CA ASN A 86 4.53 4.94 21.56
C ASN A 86 3.67 5.63 20.49
N VAL A 87 4.15 5.73 19.24
CA VAL A 87 3.30 6.22 18.16
C VAL A 87 2.30 5.12 17.81
N GLU A 88 1.09 5.47 17.37
CA GLU A 88 0.06 4.48 17.02
C GLU A 88 0.01 4.19 15.51
N TRP A 89 0.63 5.03 14.69
CA TRP A 89 0.49 4.99 13.23
C TRP A 89 1.49 4.04 12.56
N SER A 90 1.05 3.31 11.53
CA SER A 90 1.86 2.33 10.81
C SER A 90 2.94 2.96 9.93
N ARG A 91 2.65 4.14 9.36
CA ARG A 91 3.56 4.90 8.50
C ARG A 91 3.90 6.21 9.17
N ILE A 92 5.19 6.42 9.37
CA ILE A 92 5.72 7.64 9.98
C ILE A 92 6.97 8.11 9.24
N THR A 93 7.24 9.39 9.38
CA THR A 93 8.45 10.05 8.93
C THR A 93 9.53 10.01 10.02
N SER A 94 10.72 10.52 9.72
CA SER A 94 11.84 10.63 10.67
C SER A 94 11.55 11.51 11.89
N ILE A 95 10.42 12.21 11.92
CA ILE A 95 9.96 13.04 13.05
C ILE A 95 8.74 12.43 13.75
N GLY A 96 8.38 11.18 13.44
CA GLY A 96 7.34 10.44 14.17
C GLY A 96 5.89 10.68 13.69
N VAL A 97 5.67 11.53 12.69
CA VAL A 97 4.32 11.81 12.15
C VAL A 97 4.08 11.11 10.82
N PRO A 98 2.83 10.75 10.46
CA PRO A 98 2.53 10.23 9.14
C PRO A 98 2.94 11.21 8.03
N PRO A 99 3.43 10.69 6.89
CA PRO A 99 3.78 11.54 5.76
C PRO A 99 2.52 12.13 5.13
N SER A 100 2.59 13.38 4.66
CA SER A 100 1.53 13.96 3.85
C SER A 100 1.50 13.40 2.43
N ARG A 101 0.32 13.40 1.84
CA ARG A 101 0.10 12.96 0.45
C ARG A 101 0.99 13.71 -0.54
N ILE A 102 1.07 15.04 -0.45
CA ILE A 102 1.88 15.86 -1.36
C ILE A 102 3.36 15.55 -1.23
N ARG A 103 3.87 15.33 0.00
CA ARG A 103 5.27 14.98 0.22
C ARG A 103 5.61 13.63 -0.40
N PHE A 104 4.70 12.67 -0.31
CA PHE A 104 4.86 11.39 -1.01
C PHE A 104 4.88 11.60 -2.51
N LEU A 105 3.88 12.28 -3.08
CA LEU A 105 3.75 12.48 -4.53
C LEU A 105 4.91 13.28 -5.13
N CYS A 106 5.40 14.31 -4.44
CA CYS A 106 6.59 15.06 -4.87
C CYS A 106 7.80 14.16 -5.06
N ARG A 107 8.06 13.24 -4.11
CA ARG A 107 9.16 12.28 -4.23
C ARG A 107 8.86 11.16 -5.23
N PHE A 108 7.61 10.71 -5.30
CA PHE A 108 7.18 9.69 -6.26
C PHE A 108 7.38 10.18 -7.70
N HIS A 109 7.08 11.45 -7.99
CA HIS A 109 7.26 12.05 -9.32
C HIS A 109 8.71 12.34 -9.70
N GLN A 110 9.67 12.11 -8.81
CA GLN A 110 11.08 12.10 -9.19
C GLN A 110 11.43 10.83 -9.99
N PHE A 111 10.64 9.76 -9.85
CA PHE A 111 10.88 8.47 -10.50
C PHE A 111 9.79 8.11 -11.53
N PHE A 112 8.59 8.66 -11.37
CA PHE A 112 7.41 8.30 -12.18
C PHE A 112 6.75 9.53 -12.79
N SER A 113 6.19 9.38 -13.99
CA SER A 113 5.43 10.44 -14.65
C SER A 113 4.26 10.95 -13.79
N ARG A 114 3.89 12.22 -13.98
CA ARG A 114 2.79 12.88 -13.27
C ARG A 114 1.39 12.36 -13.64
N VAL A 115 1.29 11.53 -14.68
CA VAL A 115 0.05 10.81 -15.03
C VAL A 115 -0.30 9.74 -13.98
N TYR A 116 0.67 9.31 -13.19
CA TYR A 116 0.45 8.40 -12.07
C TYR A 116 0.12 9.19 -10.81
N GLY A 117 -0.58 8.60 -9.86
CA GLY A 117 -1.00 9.28 -8.64
C GLY A 117 -1.36 8.31 -7.53
N GLY A 118 -2.16 8.77 -6.57
CA GLY A 118 -2.50 7.98 -5.38
C GLY A 118 -3.25 6.68 -5.65
N HIS A 119 -3.99 6.59 -6.75
CA HIS A 119 -4.69 5.37 -7.18
C HIS A 119 -3.76 4.38 -7.87
N SER A 120 -2.64 4.85 -8.41
CA SER A 120 -1.77 4.03 -9.24
C SER A 120 -1.04 2.94 -8.44
N LEU A 121 -0.80 3.14 -7.14
CA LEU A 121 -0.17 2.13 -6.29
C LEU A 121 -1.05 0.88 -6.16
N ARG A 122 -2.31 1.06 -5.75
CA ARG A 122 -3.28 -0.04 -5.64
C ARG A 122 -3.54 -0.70 -6.99
N ALA A 123 -3.63 0.10 -8.05
CA ALA A 123 -3.86 -0.42 -9.39
C ALA A 123 -2.69 -1.25 -9.91
N ASP A 124 -1.45 -0.83 -9.65
CA ASP A 124 -0.24 -1.58 -9.97
C ASP A 124 -0.24 -2.96 -9.33
N GLY A 125 -0.55 -3.01 -8.04
CA GLY A 125 -0.71 -4.24 -7.28
C GLY A 125 -1.73 -5.20 -7.87
N ALA A 126 -2.91 -4.69 -8.21
CA ALA A 126 -3.98 -5.52 -8.74
C ALA A 126 -3.68 -6.05 -10.14
N MET A 127 -3.03 -5.25 -10.99
CA MET A 127 -2.54 -5.73 -12.28
C MET A 127 -1.48 -6.82 -12.09
N LEU A 128 -0.56 -6.67 -11.12
CA LEU A 128 0.43 -7.69 -10.81
C LEU A 128 -0.24 -9.01 -10.42
N LEU A 129 -1.25 -8.98 -9.54
CA LEU A 129 -2.03 -10.15 -9.15
C LEU A 129 -2.76 -10.78 -10.34
N THR A 130 -3.34 -9.96 -11.21
CA THR A 130 -4.00 -10.43 -12.43
C THR A 130 -3.03 -11.19 -13.33
N ARG A 131 -1.80 -10.67 -13.52
CA ARG A 131 -0.75 -11.35 -14.30
C ARG A 131 -0.25 -12.64 -13.66
N MET A 132 -0.35 -12.75 -12.33
CA MET A 132 -0.05 -13.97 -11.58
C MET A 132 -1.21 -14.99 -11.63
N GLY A 133 -2.31 -14.68 -12.32
CA GLY A 133 -3.46 -15.57 -12.44
C GLY A 133 -4.36 -15.61 -11.21
N VAL A 134 -4.27 -14.61 -10.32
CA VAL A 134 -5.15 -14.52 -9.14
C VAL A 134 -6.57 -14.17 -9.60
N ASP A 135 -7.57 -14.83 -9.00
CA ASP A 135 -8.99 -14.61 -9.31
C ASP A 135 -9.40 -13.14 -9.14
N PHE A 136 -10.22 -12.66 -10.07
CA PHE A 136 -10.63 -11.25 -10.12
C PHE A 136 -11.51 -10.86 -8.93
N ASN A 137 -12.41 -11.74 -8.48
CA ASN A 137 -13.25 -11.45 -7.30
C ASN A 137 -12.38 -11.36 -6.05
N LEU A 138 -11.34 -12.18 -5.96
CA LEU A 138 -10.36 -12.10 -4.88
C LEU A 138 -9.58 -10.77 -4.93
N ILE A 139 -9.12 -10.34 -6.10
CA ILE A 139 -8.45 -9.02 -6.27
C ILE A 139 -9.40 -7.88 -5.87
N GLN A 140 -10.68 -7.95 -6.27
CA GLN A 140 -11.70 -6.98 -5.87
C GLN A 140 -11.89 -6.93 -4.36
N ALA A 141 -12.02 -8.10 -3.72
CA ALA A 141 -12.20 -8.22 -2.28
C ALA A 141 -10.99 -7.68 -1.51
N LEU A 142 -9.77 -8.04 -1.93
CA LEU A 142 -8.52 -7.58 -1.33
C LEU A 142 -8.32 -6.07 -1.48
N GLY A 143 -8.63 -5.54 -2.67
CA GLY A 143 -8.52 -4.11 -2.93
C GLY A 143 -9.67 -3.32 -2.30
N ARG A 144 -10.85 -3.93 -2.12
CA ARG A 144 -12.14 -3.25 -1.90
C ARG A 144 -12.57 -2.40 -3.09
N TRP A 145 -12.50 -2.97 -4.30
CA TRP A 145 -12.98 -2.31 -5.51
C TRP A 145 -14.46 -2.60 -5.72
N SER A 146 -15.22 -1.60 -6.18
CA SER A 146 -16.47 -1.89 -6.88
C SER A 146 -16.15 -2.50 -8.24
N SER A 147 -17.08 -3.29 -8.79
CA SER A 147 -16.85 -4.12 -9.98
C SER A 147 -16.22 -3.36 -11.16
N ASP A 148 -16.73 -2.17 -11.41
CA ASP A 148 -16.43 -1.40 -12.62
C ASP A 148 -15.13 -0.59 -12.51
N THR A 149 -14.73 -0.26 -11.27
CA THR A 149 -13.56 0.58 -11.02
C THR A 149 -12.25 -0.16 -11.32
N LEU A 150 -12.21 -1.46 -11.01
CA LEU A 150 -11.05 -2.33 -11.23
C LEU A 150 -10.72 -2.49 -12.72
N TYR A 151 -11.73 -2.72 -13.58
CA TYR A 151 -11.54 -2.86 -15.02
C TYR A 151 -10.90 -1.61 -15.63
N THR A 152 -11.42 -0.43 -15.27
CA THR A 152 -10.89 0.86 -15.74
C THR A 152 -9.40 1.03 -15.39
N HIS A 153 -9.00 0.59 -14.19
CA HIS A 153 -7.63 0.76 -13.70
C HIS A 153 -6.65 -0.26 -14.28
N ILE A 154 -7.04 -1.53 -14.48
CA ILE A 154 -6.15 -2.54 -15.08
C ILE A 154 -5.80 -2.17 -16.53
N HIS A 155 -6.74 -1.63 -17.29
CA HIS A 155 -6.50 -1.26 -18.69
C HIS A 155 -5.67 0.02 -18.85
N GLN A 156 -5.54 0.86 -17.82
CA GLN A 156 -4.93 2.19 -17.92
C GLN A 156 -3.55 2.34 -17.27
N HIS A 157 -3.04 1.33 -16.54
CA HIS A 157 -1.82 1.49 -15.73
C HIS A 157 -0.70 0.49 -16.10
N PRO A 158 0.53 0.94 -16.43
CA PRO A 158 1.71 0.09 -16.55
C PRO A 158 2.37 -0.17 -15.18
N LEU A 159 3.18 -1.23 -15.10
CA LEU A 159 3.73 -1.79 -13.86
C LEU A 159 4.73 -0.83 -13.17
N ILE A 160 4.26 -0.05 -12.19
CA ILE A 160 5.04 0.92 -11.42
C ILE A 160 6.10 0.21 -10.57
N VAL A 161 5.75 -0.89 -9.90
CA VAL A 161 6.73 -1.66 -9.11
C VAL A 161 7.77 -2.35 -9.99
N HIS A 162 7.44 -2.75 -11.21
CA HIS A 162 8.43 -3.37 -12.10
C HIS A 162 9.48 -2.35 -12.58
N LYS A 163 9.06 -1.11 -12.88
CA LYS A 163 9.98 -0.01 -13.23
C LYS A 163 10.84 0.47 -12.05
N ALA A 164 10.33 0.51 -10.82
CA ALA A 164 11.14 0.89 -9.65
C ALA A 164 12.27 -0.12 -9.31
N ARG A 165 12.19 -1.35 -9.82
CA ARG A 165 13.20 -2.40 -9.57
C ARG A 165 14.38 -2.38 -10.54
N HIS A 166 14.26 -1.66 -11.65
CA HIS A 166 15.29 -1.52 -12.67
C HIS A 166 15.37 -0.05 -13.09
N PRO A 167 16.02 0.82 -12.28
CA PRO A 167 16.28 2.20 -12.67
C PRO A 167 17.14 2.29 -13.93
#